data_AF-A0A3D1A4H0-F1
#
_entry.id   AF-A0A3D1A4H0-F1
#
_cell.length_a   1.000
_cell.length_b   1.000
_cell.length_c   1.000
_cell.angle_alpha   90.00
_cell.angle_beta   90.00
_cell.angle_gamma   90.00
#
_symmetry.space_group_name_H-M   'P 1'
#
loop_
_entity.id
_entity.type
_entity.pdbx_description
1 polymer ?
#
loop_
_entity_poly.entity_id
_entity_poly.type
_entity_poly.pdbx_seq_one_letter_code
_entity_poly.pdbx_strand_id
1 'polypeptide(L)'
;MSKKIKIPEPPQEQLQAPVPPTPPAQAEESVSNAQIWTFWLGTAAALITARLLGFLLPGVSESLIERWVMAGFGVFLVLFLLKLK
;
A
#
# COMPACT_ATOMS: atom_id res chain seq x y z
N MET A 1 60.93 31.86 -23.96
CA MET A 1 61.00 30.53 -23.32
C MET A 1 59.73 29.76 -23.66
N SER A 2 59.94 28.61 -24.29
CA SER A 2 59.07 27.47 -24.65
C SER A 2 57.54 27.62 -24.54
N LYS A 3 56.87 27.76 -25.69
CA LYS A 3 55.46 27.41 -25.89
C LYS A 3 55.31 25.90 -25.69
N LYS A 4 54.63 25.44 -24.63
CA LYS A 4 54.25 24.03 -24.46
C LYS A 4 53.16 23.69 -25.49
N ILE A 5 53.51 22.84 -26.45
CA ILE A 5 52.56 22.21 -27.37
C ILE A 5 51.75 21.22 -26.55
N LYS A 6 50.46 21.52 -26.35
CA LYS A 6 49.51 20.62 -25.68
C LYS A 6 49.03 19.64 -26.76
N ILE A 7 49.54 18.42 -26.70
CA ILE A 7 49.12 17.31 -27.57
C ILE A 7 47.63 17.03 -27.26
N PRO A 8 46.74 16.94 -28.27
CA PRO A 8 45.34 16.58 -28.03
C PRO A 8 45.27 15.12 -27.61
N GLU A 9 44.72 14.87 -26.43
CA GLU A 9 44.34 13.54 -25.98
C GLU A 9 43.23 13.02 -26.93
N PRO A 10 43.33 11.79 -27.47
CA PRO A 10 42.28 11.25 -28.33
C PRO A 10 40.97 11.17 -27.53
N PRO A 11 39.80 11.35 -28.18
CA PRO A 11 38.53 11.23 -27.48
C PRO A 11 38.46 9.80 -26.93
N GLN A 12 38.48 9.66 -25.61
CA GLN A 12 38.05 8.42 -25.00
C GLN A 12 36.58 8.27 -25.36
N GLU A 13 36.30 7.43 -26.35
CA GLU A 13 34.99 6.82 -26.54
C GLU A 13 34.65 6.11 -25.23
N GLN A 14 34.00 6.84 -24.33
CA GLN A 14 33.26 6.26 -23.23
C GLN A 14 32.22 5.37 -23.91
N LEU A 15 32.51 4.08 -23.95
CA LEU A 15 31.54 3.03 -24.15
C LEU A 15 30.43 3.23 -23.10
N GLN A 16 29.43 4.04 -23.45
CA GLN A 16 28.19 4.13 -22.70
C GLN A 16 27.56 2.75 -22.80
N ALA A 17 27.70 1.96 -21.74
CA ALA A 17 26.90 0.77 -21.55
C ALA A 17 25.41 1.17 -21.70
N PRO A 18 24.58 0.35 -22.36
CA PRO A 18 23.16 0.65 -22.50
C PRO A 18 22.56 0.87 -21.10
N VAL A 19 22.09 2.09 -20.82
CA VAL A 19 21.33 2.35 -19.61
C VAL A 19 20.07 1.50 -19.72
N PRO A 20 19.83 0.54 -18.80
CA PRO A 20 18.60 -0.24 -18.84
C PRO A 20 17.42 0.74 -18.74
N PRO A 21 16.34 0.53 -19.51
CA PRO A 21 15.18 1.40 -19.46
C PRO A 21 14.68 1.46 -18.01
N THR A 22 14.78 2.64 -17.39
CA THR A 22 14.17 2.92 -16.09
C THR A 22 12.69 2.60 -16.22
N PRO A 23 12.12 1.69 -15.40
CA PRO A 23 10.69 1.44 -15.40
C PRO A 23 9.97 2.78 -15.23
N PRO A 24 8.87 3.04 -15.98
CA PRO A 24 8.10 4.25 -15.79
C PRO A 24 7.77 4.36 -14.30
N ALA A 25 8.06 5.52 -13.70
CA ALA A 25 7.67 5.82 -12.33
C ALA A 25 6.16 5.56 -12.26
N GLN A 26 5.78 4.45 -11.63
CA GLN A 26 4.38 4.20 -11.32
C GLN A 26 3.99 5.37 -10.42
N ALA A 27 3.05 6.19 -10.87
CA ALA A 27 2.49 7.23 -10.03
C ALA A 27 1.95 6.52 -8.79
N GLU A 28 2.63 6.67 -7.65
CA GLU A 28 2.11 6.14 -6.40
C GLU A 28 0.79 6.88 -6.14
N GLU A 29 -0.32 6.18 -6.28
CA GLU A 29 -1.62 6.69 -5.85
C GLU A 29 -1.48 7.02 -4.36
N SER A 30 -1.51 8.32 -4.06
CA SER A 30 -1.28 8.80 -2.70
C SER A 30 -2.50 8.48 -1.84
N VAL A 31 -2.42 7.37 -1.12
CA VAL A 31 -3.46 6.98 -0.17
C VAL A 31 -3.53 8.03 0.94
N SER A 32 -4.70 8.61 1.15
CA SER A 32 -4.88 9.63 2.18
C SER A 32 -4.75 9.02 3.58
N ASN A 33 -4.10 9.73 4.51
CA ASN A 33 -4.09 9.35 5.93
C ASN A 33 -5.50 9.10 6.48
N ALA A 34 -6.51 9.81 5.98
CA ALA A 34 -7.91 9.60 6.37
C ALA A 34 -8.43 8.21 5.96
N GLN A 35 -8.03 7.70 4.78
CA GLN A 35 -8.38 6.35 4.33
C GLN A 35 -7.71 5.29 5.22
N ILE A 36 -6.44 5.49 5.56
CA ILE A 36 -5.69 4.61 6.47
C ILE A 36 -6.38 4.55 7.85
N TRP A 37 -6.73 5.71 8.41
CA TRP A 37 -7.46 5.75 9.69
C TRP A 37 -8.83 5.11 9.60
N THR A 38 -9.57 5.33 8.52
CA THR A 38 -10.90 4.71 8.31
C THR A 38 -10.81 3.19 8.28
N PHE A 39 -9.80 2.64 7.60
CA PHE A 39 -9.54 1.20 7.57
C PHE A 39 -9.30 0.63 8.98
N TRP A 40 -8.40 1.26 9.74
CA TRP A 40 -8.07 0.81 11.09
C TRP A 40 -9.25 0.95 12.05
N LEU A 41 -10.03 2.03 11.94
CA LEU A 41 -11.25 2.20 12.74
C LEU A 41 -12.29 1.12 12.44
N GLY A 42 -12.52 0.82 11.15
CA GLY A 42 -13.44 -0.25 10.76
C GLY A 42 -13.00 -1.62 11.26
N THR A 43 -11.71 -1.91 11.20
CA THR A 43 -11.12 -3.15 11.71
C THR A 43 -11.25 -3.25 13.24
N ALA A 44 -10.90 -2.18 13.96
CA ALA A 44 -11.05 -2.14 15.41
C ALA A 44 -12.52 -2.29 15.83
N ALA A 45 -13.44 -1.62 15.14
CA ALA A 45 -14.87 -1.75 15.38
C ALA A 45 -15.35 -3.20 15.20
N ALA A 46 -14.94 -3.90 14.14
CA ALA A 46 -15.31 -5.30 13.94
C ALA A 46 -14.85 -6.21 15.09
N LEU A 47 -13.62 -6.02 15.59
CA LEU A 47 -13.09 -6.77 16.73
C LEU A 47 -13.87 -6.49 18.02
N ILE A 48 -14.15 -5.20 18.29
CA ILE A 48 -14.92 -4.77 19.46
C ILE A 48 -16.34 -5.35 19.41
N THR A 49 -17.00 -5.27 18.25
CA THR A 49 -18.34 -5.81 18.04
C THR A 49 -18.36 -7.33 18.26
N ALA A 50 -17.39 -8.07 17.73
CA ALA A 50 -17.28 -9.51 17.95
C ALA A 50 -17.17 -9.83 19.44
N ARG A 51 -16.33 -9.09 20.17
CA ARG A 51 -16.13 -9.30 21.60
C ARG A 51 -17.37 -8.94 22.43
N LEU A 52 -18.04 -7.84 22.08
CA LEU A 52 -19.29 -7.43 22.71
C LEU A 52 -20.41 -8.44 22.47
N LEU A 53 -20.57 -8.94 21.24
CA LEU A 53 -21.57 -9.97 20.94
C LEU A 53 -21.31 -11.25 21.74
N GLY A 54 -20.06 -11.70 21.84
CA GLY A 54 -19.71 -12.86 22.64
C GLY A 54 -20.00 -12.68 24.14
N PHE A 55 -19.89 -11.46 24.66
CA PHE A 55 -20.22 -11.16 26.05
C PHE A 55 -21.74 -11.03 26.28
N LEU A 56 -22.45 -10.38 25.36
CA LEU A 56 -23.88 -10.09 25.47
C LEU A 56 -24.77 -11.29 25.13
N LEU A 57 -24.28 -12.23 24.32
CA LEU A 57 -25.02 -13.39 23.81
C LEU A 57 -24.35 -14.71 24.23
N PRO A 58 -24.27 -15.04 25.54
CA PRO A 58 -23.60 -16.26 26.01
C PRO A 58 -24.28 -17.56 25.56
N GLY A 59 -25.52 -17.49 25.06
CA GLY A 59 -26.27 -18.65 24.54
C GLY A 59 -26.25 -18.79 23.02
N VAL A 60 -25.60 -17.88 22.29
CA VAL A 60 -25.50 -17.96 20.83
C VAL A 60 -24.21 -18.69 20.45
N SER A 61 -24.29 -19.62 19.49
CA SER A 61 -23.12 -20.35 19.01
C SER A 61 -22.07 -19.39 18.47
N GLU A 62 -20.83 -19.55 18.92
CA GLU A 62 -19.69 -18.72 18.50
C GLU A 62 -19.54 -18.68 16.97
N SER A 63 -19.74 -19.80 16.28
CA SER A 63 -19.73 -19.86 14.81
C SER A 63 -20.78 -18.95 14.14
N LEU A 64 -21.94 -18.72 14.77
CA LEU A 64 -22.96 -17.84 14.21
C LEU A 64 -22.52 -16.38 14.35
N ILE A 65 -21.97 -16.00 15.51
CA ILE A 65 -21.42 -14.67 15.75
C ILE A 65 -20.28 -14.41 14.76
N GLU A 66 -19.35 -15.35 14.64
CA GLU A 66 -18.21 -15.24 13.72
C GLU A 66 -18.67 -15.08 12.27
N ARG A 67 -19.64 -15.89 11.81
CA ARG A 67 -20.17 -15.80 10.45
C ARG A 67 -20.77 -14.43 10.14
N TRP A 68 -21.54 -13.84 11.07
CA TRP A 68 -22.14 -12.52 10.87
C TRP A 68 -21.10 -11.40 10.94
N VAL A 69 -20.12 -11.50 11.85
CA VAL A 69 -19.00 -10.55 11.94
C VAL A 69 -18.17 -10.58 10.66
N MET A 70 -17.78 -11.78 10.19
CA MET A 70 -17.04 -11.96 8.94
C MET A 70 -17.83 -11.45 7.74
N ALA A 71 -19.13 -11.72 7.66
CA ALA A 71 -19.98 -11.21 6.59
C ALA A 71 -20.06 -9.68 6.60
N GLY A 72 -20.30 -9.07 7.77
CA GLY A 72 -20.34 -7.62 7.93
C GLY A 72 -19.00 -6.96 7.61
N PHE A 73 -17.89 -7.54 8.08
CA PHE A 73 -16.55 -7.06 7.78
C PHE A 73 -16.20 -7.19 6.29
N GLY A 74 -16.59 -8.30 5.65
CA GLY A 74 -16.44 -8.49 4.21
C GLY A 74 -17.18 -7.42 3.40
N VAL A 75 -18.43 -7.11 3.76
CA VAL A 75 -19.19 -6.02 3.12
C VAL A 75 -18.49 -4.67 3.33
N PHE A 76 -18.00 -4.39 4.54
CA PHE A 76 -17.23 -3.19 4.83
C PHE A 76 -15.98 -3.10 3.93
N LEU A 77 -15.20 -4.17 3.79
CA LEU A 77 -14.01 -4.18 2.95
C LEU A 77 -14.35 -3.91 1.47
N VAL A 78 -15.40 -4.53 0.94
CA VAL A 78 -15.84 -4.28 -0.44
C VAL A 78 -16.19 -2.81 -0.64
N LEU A 79 -17.00 -2.23 0.25
CA LEU A 79 -17.38 -0.82 0.16
C LEU A 79 -16.17 0.12 0.34
N PHE A 80 -15.25 -0.22 1.23
CA PHE A 80 -14.03 0.54 1.48
C PHE A 80 -13.12 0.54 0.24
N LEU A 81 -12.92 -0.61 -0.39
CA LEU A 81 -12.16 -0.74 -1.63
C LEU A 81 -12.81 -0.01 -2.81
N LEU A 82 -14.14 -0.08 -2.93
CA LEU A 82 -14.86 0.70 -3.95
C LEU A 82 -14.67 2.21 -3.78
N LYS A 83 -14.48 2.69 -2.54
CA LYS A 83 -14.26 4.10 -2.22
C LYS A 83 -12.79 4.54 -2.28
N LEU A 84 -11.86 3.60 -2.48
CA LEU A 84 -10.43 3.86 -2.71
C LEU A 84 -10.12 4.14 -4.18
N LYS A 85 -11.01 3.73 -5.10
CA LYS A 85 -10.95 4.02 -6.53
C LYS A 85 -11.44 5.43 -6.85
#